data_AF-A0A384J8F6-F1
#
_entry.id   AF-A0A384J8F6-F1
#
_cell.length_a   1.000
_cell.length_b   1.000
_cell.length_c   1.000
_cell.angle_alpha   90.00
_cell.angle_beta   90.00
_cell.angle_gamma   90.00
#
_symmetry.space_group_name_H-M   'P 1'
#
loop_
_entity.id
_entity.type
_entity.pdbx_description
1 polymer ?
#
loop_
_entity_poly.entity_id
_entity_poly.type
_entity_poly.pdbx_seq_one_letter_code
_entity_poly.pdbx_strand_id
1 'polypeptide(L)'
;MSLPIRRARFSSLGRTSFSRPSLPLYPRRTFADHQKPPRPGTGRPTVWAPKTRIAVGVVFIGALIYNMATEEPAKLDAPTIAERDTLTKRESGVTENSPMRLRMEEFIKQQQKEIVHELEQVDGKKFRVDTWTREHGGGGISSVLQDGNVFEKAGVNISVVYGTLPRAAIDKMRANHKSIDPDVQSLDFFAAGLSMVLHPVNPMAPTVHLNYRYFETENPDGSPAAWWFGGGTDLTPSYLFDEDAIHFHKTIKEACDSHDKEYYPRFKKWCDNYFSNKHRGETRGVGGIFFDDLEEGKDQENLFAFAQSCLKAFLPSYLPIINKRKDMPYTEKEKEWQQIRRGRYVEFNLVHDRGTAFGLNTPSARVESILMSLPLTASWRYMYEPEKGSREQRLVDVLKEPREWV
;
A
#
# COMPACT_ATOMS: atom_id res chain seq x y z
N MET A 1 9.39 55.74 9.65
CA MET A 1 8.12 56.51 9.58
C MET A 1 7.00 55.50 9.38
N SER A 2 6.22 55.31 10.43
CA SER A 2 5.19 54.27 10.56
C SER A 2 3.81 54.83 10.21
N LEU A 3 2.89 53.93 9.81
CA LEU A 3 1.40 53.97 9.86
C LEU A 3 0.75 53.66 8.48
N PRO A 4 -0.51 53.14 8.41
CA PRO A 4 -1.22 52.35 9.42
C PRO A 4 -2.02 51.13 8.87
N ILE A 5 -2.31 50.25 9.82
CA ILE A 5 -3.30 49.18 9.82
C ILE A 5 -4.73 49.76 9.64
N ARG A 6 -5.51 49.21 8.70
CA ARG A 6 -6.97 49.44 8.61
C ARG A 6 -7.73 48.22 9.13
N ARG A 7 -8.40 48.42 10.28
CA ARG A 7 -9.52 47.59 10.79
C ARG A 7 -10.73 47.79 9.88
N ALA A 8 -11.31 46.72 9.34
CA ALA A 8 -12.65 46.73 8.77
C ALA A 8 -13.68 46.36 9.86
N ARG A 9 -14.65 47.25 10.04
CA ARG A 9 -15.80 47.10 10.94
C ARG A 9 -16.84 46.18 10.31
N PHE A 10 -17.45 45.36 11.18
CA PHE A 10 -18.69 44.64 10.94
C PHE A 10 -19.82 45.58 10.52
N SER A 11 -20.47 45.27 9.40
CA SER A 11 -21.73 45.89 8.97
C SER A 11 -22.89 44.90 9.16
N SER A 12 -23.89 45.37 9.90
CA SER A 12 -25.18 44.75 10.15
C SER A 12 -26.11 44.77 8.93
N LEU A 13 -26.61 43.61 8.53
CA LEU A 13 -27.81 43.36 7.71
C LEU A 13 -28.23 41.95 8.20
N GLY A 14 -29.40 41.66 8.75
CA GLY A 14 -30.77 42.04 8.44
C GLY A 14 -31.59 40.85 8.95
N ARG A 15 -32.58 41.11 9.82
CA ARG A 15 -33.44 40.08 10.39
C ARG A 15 -34.31 39.46 9.31
N THR A 16 -34.22 38.15 9.12
CA THR A 16 -35.26 37.35 8.45
C THR A 16 -35.76 36.29 9.43
N SER A 17 -37.05 36.40 9.73
CA SER A 17 -37.84 35.49 10.56
C SER A 17 -38.10 34.20 9.79
N PHE A 18 -37.64 33.06 10.31
CA PHE A 18 -38.09 31.74 9.85
C PHE A 18 -39.24 31.24 10.75
N SER A 19 -40.41 31.11 10.13
CA SER A 19 -41.63 30.50 10.63
C SER A 19 -41.46 29.00 10.83
N ARG A 20 -41.92 28.49 11.98
CA ARG A 20 -42.00 27.04 12.28
C ARG A 20 -43.11 26.39 11.44
N PRO A 21 -42.91 25.18 10.87
CA PRO A 21 -44.00 24.41 10.30
C PRO A 21 -44.90 23.83 11.40
N SER A 22 -46.21 23.97 11.22
CA SER A 22 -47.29 23.42 12.02
C SER A 22 -47.43 21.90 11.82
N LEU A 23 -47.46 21.14 12.92
CA LEU A 23 -47.79 19.71 12.94
C LEU A 23 -49.31 19.49 12.75
N PRO A 24 -49.76 18.47 11.98
CA PRO A 24 -51.18 18.13 11.89
C PRO A 24 -51.66 17.38 13.13
N LEU A 25 -52.82 17.78 13.63
CA LEU A 25 -53.61 17.10 14.68
C LEU A 25 -54.14 15.75 14.18
N TYR A 26 -53.80 14.66 14.86
CA TYR A 26 -54.47 13.36 14.72
C TYR A 26 -55.49 13.14 15.86
N PRO A 27 -56.66 12.56 15.59
CA PRO A 27 -57.75 12.44 16.55
C PRO A 27 -57.53 11.32 17.59
N ARG A 28 -58.00 11.58 18.81
CA ARG A 28 -58.09 10.63 19.93
C ARG A 28 -58.79 9.34 19.50
N ARG A 29 -58.11 8.20 19.68
CA ARG A 29 -58.75 6.88 19.72
C ARG A 29 -58.95 6.44 21.17
N THR A 30 -60.19 6.05 21.42
CA THR A 30 -60.78 5.46 22.62
C THR A 30 -60.14 4.13 22.98
N PHE A 31 -59.97 3.89 24.28
CA PHE A 31 -59.62 2.58 24.83
C PHE A 31 -60.77 1.59 24.56
N ALA A 32 -60.45 0.51 23.84
CA ALA A 32 -61.27 -0.67 23.73
C ALA A 32 -60.67 -1.80 24.58
N ASP A 33 -61.58 -2.51 25.20
CA ASP A 33 -61.47 -3.55 26.21
C ASP A 33 -60.64 -4.77 25.75
N HIS A 34 -59.65 -5.18 26.55
CA HIS A 34 -59.08 -6.52 26.47
C HIS A 34 -58.89 -7.11 27.88
N GLN A 35 -59.53 -8.26 28.04
CA GLN A 35 -59.73 -9.03 29.27
C GLN A 35 -58.44 -9.32 30.04
N LYS A 36 -58.52 -9.25 31.37
CA LYS A 36 -57.50 -9.77 32.30
C LYS A 36 -57.37 -11.30 32.14
N PRO A 37 -56.16 -11.87 32.15
CA PRO A 37 -55.99 -13.31 32.24
C PRO A 37 -56.48 -13.83 33.60
N PRO A 38 -56.97 -15.09 33.68
CA PRO A 38 -57.51 -15.65 34.90
C PRO A 38 -56.40 -15.92 35.93
N ARG A 39 -56.76 -15.84 37.22
CA ARG A 39 -55.88 -16.17 38.35
C ARG A 39 -55.48 -17.66 38.31
N PRO A 40 -54.24 -18.03 38.66
CA PRO A 40 -53.88 -19.43 38.83
C PRO A 40 -54.66 -20.03 40.01
N GLY A 41 -55.31 -21.16 39.76
CA GLY A 41 -56.03 -21.93 40.77
C GLY A 41 -55.09 -22.52 41.83
N THR A 42 -55.61 -22.66 43.04
CA THR A 42 -54.97 -23.36 44.16
C THR A 42 -54.91 -24.87 43.88
N GLY A 43 -53.87 -25.30 43.16
CA GLY A 43 -53.47 -26.69 43.04
C GLY A 43 -52.30 -26.99 43.98
N ARG A 44 -52.46 -27.96 44.89
CA ARG A 44 -51.36 -28.47 45.72
C ARG A 44 -50.24 -29.03 44.82
N PRO A 45 -48.96 -28.65 44.99
CA PRO A 45 -47.88 -29.32 44.28
C PRO A 45 -47.66 -30.71 44.89
N THR A 46 -47.82 -31.75 44.07
CA THR A 46 -47.29 -33.08 44.36
C THR A 46 -45.77 -33.01 44.37
N VAL A 47 -45.17 -33.11 45.56
CA VAL A 47 -43.73 -33.14 45.75
C VAL A 47 -43.20 -34.51 45.32
N TRP A 48 -42.53 -34.58 44.17
CA TRP A 48 -41.68 -35.71 43.83
C TRP A 48 -40.43 -35.68 44.73
N ALA A 49 -40.09 -36.83 45.32
CA ALA A 49 -39.12 -36.98 46.41
C ALA A 49 -37.71 -36.42 46.09
N PRO A 50 -36.91 -36.01 47.10
CA PRO A 50 -35.66 -35.25 46.91
C PRO A 50 -34.47 -36.06 46.34
N LYS A 51 -34.58 -37.38 46.19
CA LYS A 51 -33.46 -38.25 45.79
C LYS A 51 -33.14 -38.21 44.29
N THR A 52 -34.09 -37.86 43.44
CA THR A 52 -33.91 -37.82 41.97
C THR A 52 -33.17 -36.57 41.50
N ARG A 53 -33.20 -35.46 42.25
CA ARG A 53 -32.46 -34.22 41.91
C ARG A 53 -30.96 -34.35 42.18
N ILE A 54 -30.57 -35.09 43.22
CA ILE A 54 -29.15 -35.34 43.54
C ILE A 54 -28.55 -36.29 42.50
N ALA A 55 -29.28 -37.33 42.09
CA ALA A 55 -28.79 -38.29 41.09
C ALA A 55 -28.57 -37.65 39.71
N VAL A 56 -29.51 -36.81 39.22
CA VAL A 56 -29.38 -36.17 37.91
C VAL A 56 -28.30 -35.06 37.93
N GLY A 57 -28.19 -34.30 39.02
CA GLY A 57 -27.14 -33.30 39.17
C GLY A 57 -25.73 -33.89 39.25
N VAL A 58 -25.56 -35.01 39.96
CA VAL A 58 -24.27 -35.72 40.07
C VAL A 58 -23.89 -36.39 38.75
N VAL A 59 -24.85 -36.92 37.98
CA VAL A 59 -24.58 -37.48 36.65
C VAL A 59 -24.20 -36.38 35.65
N PHE A 60 -24.81 -35.20 35.70
CA PHE A 60 -24.44 -34.07 34.83
C PHE A 60 -23.06 -33.49 35.16
N ILE A 61 -22.74 -33.34 36.45
CA ILE A 61 -21.41 -32.86 36.89
C ILE A 61 -20.34 -33.93 36.62
N GLY A 62 -20.66 -35.21 36.86
CA GLY A 62 -19.77 -36.33 36.54
C GLY A 62 -19.51 -36.46 35.05
N ALA A 63 -20.53 -36.26 34.20
CA ALA A 63 -20.38 -36.22 32.75
C ALA A 63 -19.55 -35.01 32.28
N LEU A 64 -19.72 -33.83 32.87
CA LEU A 64 -18.89 -32.65 32.59
C LEU A 64 -17.42 -32.85 33.00
N ILE A 65 -17.16 -33.41 34.19
CA ILE A 65 -15.80 -33.70 34.66
C ILE A 65 -15.17 -34.81 33.84
N TYR A 66 -15.93 -35.85 33.48
CA TYR A 66 -15.47 -36.91 32.58
C TYR A 66 -15.14 -36.32 31.21
N ASN A 67 -16.02 -35.53 30.60
CA ASN A 67 -15.76 -34.90 29.30
C ASN A 67 -14.53 -33.98 29.35
N MET A 68 -14.35 -33.18 30.41
CA MET A 68 -13.16 -32.36 30.62
C MET A 68 -11.87 -33.16 30.90
N ALA A 69 -12.00 -34.40 31.39
CA ALA A 69 -10.87 -35.28 31.70
C ALA A 69 -10.55 -36.29 30.59
N THR A 70 -11.50 -36.58 29.69
CA THR A 70 -11.38 -37.56 28.60
C THR A 70 -11.36 -36.95 27.21
N GLU A 71 -11.86 -35.72 27.02
CA GLU A 71 -11.54 -34.97 25.82
C GLU A 71 -10.10 -34.51 25.96
N GLU A 72 -9.23 -34.96 25.04
CA GLU A 72 -7.98 -34.22 24.81
C GLU A 72 -8.37 -32.75 24.65
N PRO A 73 -7.69 -31.81 25.35
CA PRO A 73 -8.01 -30.40 25.20
C PRO A 73 -8.02 -30.12 23.71
N ALA A 74 -9.17 -29.66 23.19
CA ALA A 74 -9.26 -29.26 21.81
C ALA A 74 -8.07 -28.34 21.58
N LYS A 75 -7.08 -28.79 20.80
CA LYS A 75 -5.98 -27.95 20.35
C LYS A 75 -6.63 -26.93 19.45
N LEU A 76 -7.16 -25.87 20.06
CA LEU A 76 -7.50 -24.66 19.36
C LEU A 76 -6.16 -24.16 18.84
N ASP A 77 -5.95 -24.30 17.54
CA ASP A 77 -4.78 -23.73 16.89
C ASP A 77 -4.67 -22.27 17.33
N ALA A 78 -3.44 -21.84 17.64
CA ALA A 78 -3.21 -20.45 18.02
C ALA A 78 -3.74 -19.55 16.89
N PRO A 79 -4.43 -18.44 17.21
CA PRO A 79 -5.01 -17.58 16.18
C PRO A 79 -3.90 -17.07 15.27
N THR A 80 -4.13 -17.14 13.96
CA THR A 80 -3.19 -16.67 12.94
C THR A 80 -2.90 -15.17 13.09
N ILE A 81 -1.80 -14.70 12.50
CA ILE A 81 -1.46 -13.26 12.45
C ILE A 81 -2.66 -12.44 11.94
N ALA A 82 -3.30 -12.91 10.86
CA ALA A 82 -4.45 -12.25 10.23
C ALA A 82 -5.67 -12.13 11.17
N GLU A 83 -5.96 -13.17 11.95
CA GLU A 83 -7.06 -13.18 12.91
C GLU A 83 -6.80 -12.22 14.07
N ARG A 84 -5.59 -12.23 14.64
CA ARG A 84 -5.19 -11.31 15.71
C ARG A 84 -5.23 -9.85 15.26
N ASP A 85 -4.76 -9.57 14.04
CA ASP A 85 -4.78 -8.24 13.46
C ASP A 85 -6.21 -7.77 13.17
N THR A 86 -7.09 -8.68 12.71
CA THR A 86 -8.51 -8.38 12.48
C THR A 86 -9.25 -8.07 13.79
N LEU A 87 -9.01 -8.86 14.84
CA LEU A 87 -9.57 -8.63 16.17
C LEU A 87 -9.11 -7.28 16.74
N THR A 88 -7.81 -7.01 16.68
CA THR A 88 -7.21 -5.74 17.15
C THR A 88 -7.84 -4.54 16.45
N LYS A 89 -7.96 -4.59 15.12
CA LYS A 89 -8.61 -3.55 14.31
C LYS A 89 -10.08 -3.33 14.71
N ARG A 90 -10.81 -4.40 15.04
CA ARG A 90 -12.23 -4.32 15.42
C ARG A 90 -12.44 -3.75 16.82
N GLU A 91 -11.59 -4.11 17.78
CA GLU A 91 -11.80 -3.80 19.19
C GLU A 91 -11.17 -2.48 19.61
N SER A 92 -9.94 -2.21 19.16
CA SER A 92 -9.14 -1.07 19.62
C SER A 92 -8.81 -0.06 18.52
N GLY A 93 -9.06 -0.40 17.25
CA GLY A 93 -8.57 0.39 16.11
C GLY A 93 -7.05 0.31 15.96
N VAL A 94 -6.49 1.18 15.11
CA VAL A 94 -5.03 1.32 14.94
C VAL A 94 -4.57 2.54 15.73
N THR A 95 -3.52 2.36 16.52
CA THR A 95 -2.91 3.39 17.36
C THR A 95 -1.39 3.38 17.19
N GLU A 96 -0.68 4.34 17.78
CA GLU A 96 0.80 4.37 17.77
C GLU A 96 1.42 3.14 18.45
N ASN A 97 0.71 2.51 19.39
CA ASN A 97 1.16 1.31 20.09
C ASN A 97 0.72 0.00 19.41
N SER A 98 -0.02 0.07 18.29
CA SER A 98 -0.39 -1.10 17.52
C SER A 98 0.86 -1.72 16.86
N PRO A 99 0.85 -3.04 16.57
CA PRO A 99 1.93 -3.68 15.82
C PRO A 99 2.26 -2.95 14.52
N MET A 100 3.54 -2.95 14.14
CA MET A 100 4.02 -2.25 12.94
C MET A 100 3.23 -2.62 11.68
N ARG A 101 2.79 -3.88 11.56
CA ARG A 101 1.90 -4.36 10.49
C ARG A 101 0.66 -3.49 10.30
N LEU A 102 -0.06 -3.18 11.38
CA LEU A 102 -1.31 -2.42 11.35
C LEU A 102 -1.05 -0.95 11.01
N ARG A 103 0.01 -0.38 11.60
CA ARG A 103 0.42 1.01 11.34
C ARG A 103 0.88 1.21 9.90
N MET A 104 1.64 0.25 9.36
CA MET A 104 2.03 0.26 7.95
C MET A 104 0.82 0.10 7.02
N GLU A 105 -0.09 -0.83 7.30
CA GLU A 105 -1.33 -1.02 6.53
C GLU A 105 -2.17 0.26 6.48
N GLU A 106 -2.37 0.93 7.62
CA GLU A 106 -3.10 2.18 7.70
C GLU A 106 -2.40 3.29 6.91
N PHE A 107 -1.09 3.44 7.11
CA PHE A 107 -0.28 4.45 6.45
C PHE A 107 -0.34 4.32 4.92
N ILE A 108 -0.12 3.14 4.35
CA ILE A 108 -0.17 2.95 2.90
C ILE A 108 -1.58 3.17 2.32
N LYS A 109 -2.63 2.81 3.07
CA LYS A 109 -4.02 3.08 2.67
C LYS A 109 -4.32 4.57 2.63
N GLN A 110 -3.82 5.33 3.60
CA GLN A 110 -3.94 6.78 3.61
C GLN A 110 -3.20 7.41 2.43
N GLN A 111 -1.95 7.00 2.20
CA GLN A 111 -1.13 7.52 1.10
C GLN A 111 -1.70 7.16 -0.27
N GLN A 112 -2.24 5.94 -0.46
CA GLN A 112 -2.93 5.60 -1.71
C GLN A 112 -4.10 6.54 -1.99
N LYS A 113 -4.93 6.85 -0.98
CA LYS A 113 -6.07 7.77 -1.14
C LYS A 113 -5.61 9.17 -1.53
N GLU A 114 -4.59 9.68 -0.84
CA GLU A 114 -4.03 11.01 -1.10
C GLU A 114 -3.43 11.09 -2.51
N ILE A 115 -2.58 10.13 -2.88
CA ILE A 115 -1.95 10.07 -4.20
C ILE A 115 -3.00 9.96 -5.30
N VAL A 116 -3.97 9.05 -5.16
CA VAL A 116 -5.06 8.90 -6.15
C VAL A 116 -5.84 10.22 -6.27
N HIS A 117 -6.17 10.87 -5.17
CA HIS A 117 -6.89 12.14 -5.20
C HIS A 117 -6.15 13.21 -6.02
N GLU A 118 -4.86 13.41 -5.74
CA GLU A 118 -4.04 14.40 -6.45
C GLU A 118 -3.87 14.06 -7.93
N LEU A 119 -3.66 12.78 -8.26
CA LEU A 119 -3.56 12.33 -9.65
C LEU A 119 -4.88 12.53 -10.43
N GLU A 120 -6.03 12.33 -9.79
CA GLU A 120 -7.34 12.64 -10.38
C GLU A 120 -7.53 14.15 -10.62
N GLN A 121 -6.99 15.02 -9.76
CA GLN A 121 -7.02 16.47 -10.00
C GLN A 121 -6.19 16.86 -11.21
N VAL A 122 -5.01 16.24 -11.37
CA VAL A 122 -4.12 16.49 -12.51
C VAL A 122 -4.72 15.97 -13.81
N ASP A 123 -5.27 14.75 -13.81
CA ASP A 123 -5.80 14.10 -15.01
C ASP A 123 -7.19 14.62 -15.40
N GLY A 124 -8.06 14.86 -14.41
CA GLY A 124 -9.47 15.19 -14.62
C GLY A 124 -10.38 13.97 -14.81
N LYS A 125 -9.84 12.74 -14.84
CA LYS A 125 -10.62 11.48 -14.80
C LYS A 125 -10.45 10.75 -13.46
N LYS A 126 -11.36 9.81 -13.19
CA LYS A 126 -11.40 9.03 -11.95
C LYS A 126 -10.71 7.68 -12.10
N PHE A 127 -10.05 7.22 -11.04
CA PHE A 127 -9.52 5.86 -10.97
C PHE A 127 -10.65 4.85 -10.78
N ARG A 128 -10.54 3.70 -11.45
CA ARG A 128 -11.32 2.51 -11.13
C ARG A 128 -10.66 1.83 -9.92
N VAL A 129 -11.40 1.74 -8.84
CA VAL A 129 -10.95 1.09 -7.60
C VAL A 129 -11.53 -0.31 -7.53
N ASP A 130 -10.66 -1.31 -7.37
CA ASP A 130 -11.02 -2.71 -7.18
C ASP A 130 -10.42 -3.24 -5.87
N THR A 131 -11.29 -3.64 -4.94
CA THR A 131 -10.89 -4.22 -3.65
C THR A 131 -11.06 -5.73 -3.71
N TRP A 132 -10.00 -6.45 -3.36
CA TRP A 132 -9.97 -7.90 -3.46
C TRP A 132 -9.39 -8.53 -2.19
N THR A 133 -9.78 -9.78 -1.93
CA THR A 133 -9.34 -10.57 -0.78
C THR A 133 -8.62 -11.83 -1.25
N ARG A 134 -7.88 -12.48 -0.34
CA ARG A 134 -7.27 -13.79 -0.57
C ARG A 134 -7.87 -14.82 0.37
N GLU A 135 -7.91 -16.07 -0.08
CA GLU A 135 -8.40 -17.20 0.70
C GLU A 135 -7.59 -17.39 1.99
N HIS A 136 -6.26 -17.29 1.92
CA HIS A 136 -5.35 -17.45 3.06
C HIS A 136 -5.12 -16.16 3.87
N GLY A 137 -6.04 -15.20 3.78
CA GLY A 137 -5.99 -13.95 4.54
C GLY A 137 -5.32 -12.79 3.79
N GLY A 138 -5.79 -11.58 4.13
CA GLY A 138 -5.36 -10.34 3.48
C GLY A 138 -6.10 -10.06 2.17
N GLY A 139 -5.45 -9.32 1.28
CA GLY A 139 -6.05 -8.77 0.08
C GLY A 139 -5.31 -7.55 -0.44
N GLY A 140 -6.03 -6.67 -1.13
CA GLY A 140 -5.46 -5.42 -1.64
C GLY A 140 -6.52 -4.49 -2.22
N ILE A 141 -6.07 -3.30 -2.58
CA ILE A 141 -6.86 -2.31 -3.32
C ILE A 141 -6.04 -1.93 -4.56
N SER A 142 -6.59 -2.23 -5.72
CA SER A 142 -6.02 -1.84 -7.01
C SER A 142 -6.76 -0.62 -7.53
N SER A 143 -6.09 0.53 -7.58
CA SER A 143 -6.62 1.74 -8.20
C SER A 143 -5.97 1.90 -9.55
N VAL A 144 -6.73 1.77 -10.64
CA VAL A 144 -6.22 1.87 -12.01
C VAL A 144 -6.97 2.93 -12.80
N LEU A 145 -6.24 3.77 -13.51
CA LEU A 145 -6.73 4.73 -14.50
C LEU A 145 -6.09 4.38 -15.84
N GLN A 146 -6.91 4.29 -16.88
CA GLN A 146 -6.48 3.99 -18.24
C GLN A 146 -7.19 4.94 -19.19
N ASP A 147 -6.53 5.29 -20.29
CA ASP A 147 -7.06 6.20 -21.29
C ASP A 147 -7.40 7.57 -20.67
N GLY A 148 -6.55 8.04 -19.74
CA GLY A 148 -6.64 9.35 -19.08
C GLY A 148 -6.32 10.52 -20.00
N ASN A 149 -6.53 11.74 -19.52
CA ASN A 149 -6.14 12.94 -20.28
C ASN A 149 -4.63 13.22 -20.16
N VAL A 150 -4.05 12.91 -19.00
CA VAL A 150 -2.63 13.13 -18.70
C VAL A 150 -1.89 11.80 -18.61
N PHE A 151 -2.50 10.79 -17.99
CA PHE A 151 -1.93 9.45 -17.86
C PHE A 151 -2.59 8.48 -18.84
N GLU A 152 -1.80 7.90 -19.74
CA GLU A 152 -2.27 6.86 -20.65
C GLU A 152 -2.65 5.60 -19.86
N LYS A 153 -1.84 5.30 -18.85
CA LYS A 153 -2.11 4.27 -17.85
C LYS A 153 -1.43 4.64 -16.54
N ALA A 154 -2.16 4.54 -15.44
CA ALA A 154 -1.67 4.79 -14.10
C ALA A 154 -2.26 3.72 -13.18
N GLY A 155 -1.43 3.16 -12.30
CA GLY A 155 -1.95 2.34 -11.22
C GLY A 155 -1.23 2.59 -9.91
N VAL A 156 -2.03 2.59 -8.85
CA VAL A 156 -1.60 2.80 -7.47
C VAL A 156 -2.20 1.66 -6.67
N ASN A 157 -1.42 0.62 -6.43
CA ASN A 157 -1.88 -0.61 -5.82
C ASN A 157 -1.36 -0.72 -4.39
N ILE A 158 -2.22 -1.16 -3.47
CA ILE A 158 -1.77 -1.68 -2.17
C ILE A 158 -2.03 -3.18 -2.11
N SER A 159 -1.18 -3.87 -1.37
CA SER A 159 -1.38 -5.28 -1.02
C SER A 159 -1.03 -5.47 0.43
N VAL A 160 -1.83 -6.27 1.13
CA VAL A 160 -1.66 -6.67 2.53
C VAL A 160 -1.84 -8.18 2.55
N VAL A 161 -0.75 -8.91 2.71
CA VAL A 161 -0.69 -10.35 2.51
C VAL A 161 -0.24 -11.01 3.80
N TYR A 162 -0.93 -12.08 4.14
CA TYR A 162 -0.54 -13.01 5.19
C TYR A 162 -0.30 -14.37 4.53
N GLY A 163 0.51 -15.21 5.17
CA GLY A 163 0.69 -16.60 4.77
C GLY A 163 1.82 -17.26 5.54
N THR A 164 2.23 -18.43 5.05
CA THR A 164 3.31 -19.21 5.64
C THR A 164 4.41 -19.45 4.60
N LEU A 165 5.65 -19.17 4.96
CA LEU A 165 6.82 -19.40 4.13
C LEU A 165 7.24 -20.87 4.20
N PRO A 166 7.40 -21.56 3.06
CA PRO A 166 7.97 -22.90 3.05
C PRO A 166 9.49 -22.84 3.31
N ARG A 167 10.05 -23.94 3.80
CA ARG A 167 11.48 -24.06 4.14
C ARG A 167 12.44 -23.53 3.07
N ALA A 168 12.19 -23.85 1.80
CA ALA A 168 13.02 -23.40 0.68
C ALA A 168 13.04 -21.86 0.50
N ALA A 169 11.97 -21.16 0.88
CA ALA A 169 11.93 -19.70 0.87
C ALA A 169 12.69 -19.13 2.08
N ILE A 170 12.55 -19.77 3.24
CA ILE A 170 13.27 -19.43 4.47
C ILE A 170 14.78 -19.53 4.26
N ASP A 171 15.26 -20.63 3.65
CA ASP A 171 16.70 -20.83 3.40
C ASP A 171 17.30 -19.71 2.52
N LYS A 172 16.52 -19.18 1.56
CA LYS A 172 16.92 -18.02 0.75
C LYS A 172 16.94 -16.73 1.57
N MET A 173 15.95 -16.50 2.42
CA MET A 173 15.88 -15.31 3.29
C MET A 173 17.00 -15.29 4.33
N ARG A 174 17.41 -16.45 4.85
CA ARG A 174 18.49 -16.58 5.84
C ARG A 174 19.86 -16.11 5.34
N ALA A 175 20.05 -15.96 4.03
CA ALA A 175 21.26 -15.35 3.48
C ALA A 175 21.46 -13.92 3.98
N ASN A 176 20.36 -13.18 4.17
CA ASN A 176 20.36 -11.78 4.58
C ASN A 176 19.85 -11.59 6.03
N HIS A 177 19.02 -12.50 6.56
CA HIS A 177 18.43 -12.40 7.90
C HIS A 177 18.88 -13.54 8.81
N LYS A 178 20.04 -13.37 9.45
CA LYS A 178 20.69 -14.41 10.28
C LYS A 178 19.99 -14.70 11.62
N SER A 179 19.04 -13.84 12.03
CA SER A 179 18.25 -14.03 13.25
C SER A 179 17.24 -15.17 13.14
N ILE A 180 16.93 -15.64 11.92
CA ILE A 180 16.01 -16.74 11.70
C ILE A 180 16.65 -18.07 12.09
N ASP A 181 15.95 -18.81 12.97
CA ASP A 181 16.35 -20.13 13.47
C ASP A 181 16.64 -21.11 12.32
N PRO A 182 17.83 -21.75 12.28
CA PRO A 182 18.17 -22.77 11.28
C PRO A 182 17.24 -23.99 11.26
N ASP A 183 16.52 -24.31 12.33
CA ASP A 183 15.74 -25.55 12.43
C ASP A 183 14.25 -25.33 12.14
N VAL A 184 13.82 -24.07 11.93
CA VAL A 184 12.42 -23.74 11.67
C VAL A 184 11.94 -24.29 10.33
N GLN A 185 10.86 -25.07 10.35
CA GLN A 185 10.32 -25.71 9.14
C GLN A 185 9.40 -24.77 8.34
N SER A 186 8.73 -23.86 9.03
CA SER A 186 7.78 -22.90 8.47
C SER A 186 7.73 -21.64 9.34
N LEU A 187 7.61 -20.48 8.70
CA LEU A 187 7.41 -19.20 9.39
C LEU A 187 6.15 -18.55 8.85
N ASP A 188 5.29 -18.08 9.73
CA ASP A 188 4.22 -17.20 9.32
C ASP A 188 4.81 -15.83 8.97
N PHE A 189 4.24 -15.19 7.96
CA PHE A 189 4.70 -13.91 7.47
C PHE A 189 3.56 -12.94 7.22
N PHE A 190 3.93 -11.67 7.30
CA PHE A 190 3.15 -10.54 6.85
C PHE A 190 3.95 -9.73 5.84
N ALA A 191 3.28 -9.31 4.78
CA ALA A 191 3.83 -8.36 3.83
C ALA A 191 2.78 -7.31 3.46
N ALA A 192 3.11 -6.04 3.61
CA ALA A 192 2.27 -4.96 3.14
C ALA A 192 3.08 -3.94 2.34
N GLY A 193 2.49 -3.40 1.28
CA GLY A 193 3.16 -2.35 0.53
C GLY A 193 2.26 -1.62 -0.45
N LEU A 194 2.70 -0.41 -0.80
CA LEU A 194 2.16 0.41 -1.88
C LEU A 194 3.13 0.33 -3.06
N SER A 195 2.60 -0.01 -4.24
CA SER A 195 3.33 -0.04 -5.49
C SER A 195 2.60 0.77 -6.55
N MET A 196 3.33 1.58 -7.30
CA MET A 196 2.75 2.50 -8.27
C MET A 196 3.62 2.62 -9.50
N VAL A 197 2.97 2.70 -10.66
CA VAL A 197 3.58 3.09 -11.93
C VAL A 197 2.63 4.03 -12.66
N LEU A 198 3.17 5.15 -13.15
CA LEU A 198 2.41 6.14 -13.91
C LEU A 198 3.07 6.34 -15.28
N HIS A 199 2.30 6.16 -16.34
CA HIS A 199 2.72 6.39 -17.72
C HIS A 199 1.96 7.58 -18.34
N PRO A 200 2.56 8.78 -18.37
CA PRO A 200 1.96 9.93 -19.03
C PRO A 200 1.73 9.72 -20.52
N VAL A 201 0.70 10.36 -21.08
CA VAL A 201 0.43 10.42 -22.52
C VAL A 201 1.53 11.22 -23.22
N ASN A 202 1.92 12.35 -22.65
CA ASN A 202 2.87 13.28 -23.28
C ASN A 202 4.32 12.76 -23.18
N PRO A 203 5.10 12.66 -24.28
CA PRO A 203 6.50 12.21 -24.26
C PRO A 203 7.44 13.12 -23.44
N MET A 204 7.05 14.38 -23.21
CA MET A 204 7.82 15.30 -22.37
C MET A 204 7.62 15.03 -20.87
N ALA A 205 6.57 14.30 -20.50
CA ALA A 205 6.27 13.93 -19.12
C ALA A 205 6.87 12.54 -18.80
N PRO A 206 7.70 12.42 -17.75
CA PRO A 206 8.38 11.17 -17.45
C PRO A 206 7.44 10.10 -16.87
N THR A 207 7.69 8.84 -17.19
CA THR A 207 7.15 7.73 -16.38
C THR A 207 7.79 7.76 -15.00
N VAL A 208 7.05 7.38 -13.96
CA VAL A 208 7.57 7.25 -12.60
C VAL A 208 7.13 5.93 -11.98
N HIS A 209 8.02 5.36 -11.16
CA HIS A 209 7.74 4.18 -10.36
C HIS A 209 8.00 4.49 -8.88
N LEU A 210 7.22 3.84 -8.02
CA LEU A 210 7.38 3.89 -6.57
C LEU A 210 6.98 2.56 -5.95
N ASN A 211 7.74 2.13 -4.96
CA ASN A 211 7.38 1.01 -4.10
C ASN A 211 7.81 1.32 -2.66
N TYR A 212 6.93 1.11 -1.68
CA TYR A 212 7.32 1.06 -0.26
C TYR A 212 6.59 -0.10 0.40
N ARG A 213 7.34 -0.97 1.05
CA ARG A 213 6.85 -2.21 1.65
C ARG A 213 7.51 -2.49 2.99
N TYR A 214 6.78 -3.25 3.78
CA TYR A 214 7.21 -3.80 5.04
C TYR A 214 6.97 -5.30 5.01
N PHE A 215 7.93 -6.06 5.53
CA PHE A 215 7.84 -7.49 5.68
C PHE A 215 8.20 -7.86 7.10
N GLU A 216 7.51 -8.83 7.67
CA GLU A 216 7.92 -9.46 8.91
C GLU A 216 7.51 -10.92 8.97
N THR A 217 8.22 -11.66 9.82
CA THR A 217 8.00 -13.07 10.11
C THR A 217 7.80 -13.25 11.59
N GLU A 218 7.01 -14.26 11.96
CA GLU A 218 6.82 -14.68 13.33
C GLU A 218 7.23 -16.15 13.50
N ASN A 219 7.80 -16.44 14.67
CA ASN A 219 8.07 -17.79 15.12
C ASN A 219 6.74 -18.52 15.45
N PRO A 220 6.74 -19.87 15.50
CA PRO A 220 5.55 -20.65 15.84
C PRO A 220 4.92 -20.32 17.20
N ASP A 221 5.67 -19.72 18.13
CA ASP A 221 5.18 -19.26 19.44
C ASP A 221 4.56 -17.86 19.40
N GLY A 222 4.50 -17.22 18.22
CA GLY A 222 3.97 -15.87 17.99
C GLY A 222 4.96 -14.74 18.30
N SER A 223 6.22 -15.04 18.64
CA SER A 223 7.25 -14.03 18.82
C SER A 223 7.79 -13.52 17.47
N PRO A 224 8.16 -12.23 17.34
CA PRO A 224 8.77 -11.72 16.11
C PRO A 224 10.11 -12.42 15.79
N ALA A 225 10.31 -12.83 14.54
CA ALA A 225 11.53 -13.50 14.08
C ALA A 225 12.48 -12.55 13.33
N ALA A 226 12.02 -12.01 12.20
CA ALA A 226 12.76 -11.04 11.39
C ALA A 226 11.79 -10.07 10.71
N TRP A 227 12.23 -8.85 10.45
CA TRP A 227 11.45 -7.81 9.78
C TRP A 227 12.37 -6.88 9.02
N TRP A 228 11.87 -6.28 7.93
CA TRP A 228 12.62 -5.27 7.18
C TRP A 228 11.70 -4.38 6.38
N PHE A 229 12.23 -3.20 6.03
CA PHE A 229 11.63 -2.31 5.05
C PHE A 229 12.33 -2.46 3.69
N GLY A 230 11.55 -2.26 2.64
CA GLY A 230 12.07 -2.15 1.29
C GLY A 230 11.31 -1.08 0.53
N GLY A 231 11.96 -0.46 -0.44
CA GLY A 231 11.29 0.54 -1.22
C GLY A 231 12.20 1.37 -2.11
N GLY A 232 11.61 2.43 -2.64
CA GLY A 232 12.26 3.32 -3.56
C GLY A 232 11.29 4.05 -4.46
N THR A 233 11.83 5.02 -5.19
CA THR A 233 11.14 5.70 -6.27
C THR A 233 12.16 6.08 -7.33
N ASP A 234 11.78 5.99 -8.60
CA ASP A 234 12.66 6.26 -9.72
C ASP A 234 11.91 6.91 -10.89
N LEU A 235 12.63 7.73 -11.65
CA LEU A 235 12.11 8.54 -12.74
C LEU A 235 12.62 8.05 -14.10
N THR A 236 11.71 7.84 -15.05
CA THR A 236 11.99 7.32 -16.39
C THR A 236 11.50 8.30 -17.47
N PRO A 237 12.29 9.34 -17.79
CA PRO A 237 11.96 10.27 -18.87
C PRO A 237 12.13 9.64 -20.26
N SER A 238 11.32 10.07 -21.22
CA SER A 238 11.61 9.86 -22.65
C SER A 238 12.46 10.98 -23.23
N TYR A 239 12.29 12.21 -22.74
CA TYR A 239 13.18 13.32 -23.02
C TYR A 239 13.76 13.87 -21.72
N LEU A 240 15.08 14.05 -21.69
CA LEU A 240 15.77 14.53 -20.51
C LEU A 240 15.62 16.05 -20.35
N PHE A 241 15.10 16.46 -19.20
CA PHE A 241 15.15 17.82 -18.67
C PHE A 241 15.94 17.80 -17.37
N ASP A 242 17.07 18.48 -17.34
CA ASP A 242 18.00 18.39 -16.20
C ASP A 242 17.35 18.96 -14.94
N GLU A 243 16.54 20.01 -15.08
CA GLU A 243 15.84 20.60 -13.95
C GLU A 243 14.80 19.67 -13.33
N ASP A 244 14.23 18.73 -14.10
CA ASP A 244 13.26 17.75 -13.58
C ASP A 244 14.00 16.65 -12.82
N ALA A 245 15.12 16.17 -13.36
CA ALA A 245 15.95 15.18 -12.67
C ALA A 245 16.53 15.75 -11.37
N ILE A 246 17.04 16.99 -11.40
CA ILE A 246 17.53 17.69 -10.21
C ILE A 246 16.41 17.88 -9.19
N HIS A 247 15.23 18.36 -9.60
CA HIS A 247 14.09 18.55 -8.68
C HIS A 247 13.67 17.24 -8.00
N PHE A 248 13.53 16.17 -8.79
CA PHE A 248 13.15 14.85 -8.30
C PHE A 248 14.15 14.33 -7.28
N HIS A 249 15.44 14.31 -7.64
CA HIS A 249 16.52 13.81 -6.79
C HIS A 249 16.74 14.68 -5.54
N LYS A 250 16.64 16.01 -5.66
CA LYS A 250 16.77 16.92 -4.53
C LYS A 250 15.69 16.67 -3.48
N THR A 251 14.43 16.54 -3.91
CA THR A 251 13.28 16.32 -3.02
C THR A 251 13.43 15.00 -2.26
N ILE A 252 13.89 13.95 -2.95
CA ILE A 252 14.13 12.64 -2.34
C ILE A 252 15.33 12.69 -1.38
N LYS A 253 16.41 13.38 -1.77
CA LYS A 253 17.59 13.57 -0.93
C LYS A 253 17.23 14.30 0.37
N GLU A 254 16.40 15.34 0.33
CA GLU A 254 15.94 16.04 1.52
C GLU A 254 15.18 15.11 2.48
N ALA A 255 14.33 14.20 1.93
CA ALA A 255 13.67 13.18 2.74
C ALA A 255 14.69 12.21 3.37
N CYS A 256 15.67 11.73 2.61
CA CYS A 256 16.73 10.86 3.14
C CYS A 256 17.58 11.56 4.22
N ASP A 257 18.07 12.77 3.94
CA ASP A 257 18.96 13.56 4.81
C ASP A 257 18.32 13.89 6.17
N SER A 258 16.99 13.88 6.26
CA SER A 258 16.25 14.06 7.53
C SER A 258 16.37 12.87 8.49
N HIS A 259 16.82 11.71 8.00
CA HIS A 259 17.03 10.48 8.78
C HIS A 259 18.49 10.06 8.83
N ASP A 260 19.18 10.17 7.69
CA ASP A 260 20.60 9.83 7.55
C ASP A 260 21.19 10.42 6.27
N LYS A 261 22.31 11.13 6.39
CA LYS A 261 22.99 11.72 5.23
C LYS A 261 23.64 10.67 4.33
N GLU A 262 23.88 9.47 4.83
CA GLU A 262 24.45 8.37 4.04
C GLU A 262 23.40 7.63 3.19
N TYR A 263 22.11 7.80 3.50
CA TYR A 263 21.02 7.09 2.81
C TYR A 263 20.93 7.45 1.34
N TYR A 264 20.87 8.74 0.99
CA TYR A 264 20.70 9.12 -0.41
C TYR A 264 21.85 8.61 -1.30
N PRO A 265 23.14 8.88 -1.01
CA PRO A 265 24.24 8.39 -1.86
C PRO A 265 24.23 6.86 -2.03
N ARG A 266 23.94 6.12 -0.95
CA ARG A 266 23.88 4.66 -0.97
C ARG A 266 22.71 4.14 -1.80
N PHE A 267 21.51 4.64 -1.54
CA PHE A 267 20.29 4.17 -2.18
C PHE A 267 20.14 4.66 -3.62
N LYS A 268 20.73 5.81 -3.96
CA LYS A 268 20.85 6.27 -5.34
C LYS A 268 21.75 5.34 -6.15
N LYS A 269 22.94 5.03 -5.63
CA LYS A 269 23.84 4.07 -6.28
C LYS A 269 23.20 2.70 -6.44
N TRP A 270 22.43 2.26 -5.44
CA TRP A 270 21.69 1.01 -5.53
C TRP A 270 20.59 1.08 -6.62
N CYS A 271 19.87 2.19 -6.71
CA CYS A 271 18.87 2.44 -7.75
C CYS A 271 19.46 2.32 -9.16
N ASP A 272 20.62 2.96 -9.40
CA ASP A 272 21.31 2.91 -10.69
C ASP A 272 21.72 1.48 -11.08
N ASN A 273 22.15 0.68 -10.10
CA ASN A 273 22.53 -0.71 -10.32
C ASN A 273 21.32 -1.64 -10.51
N TYR A 274 20.25 -1.40 -9.76
CA TYR A 274 19.06 -2.26 -9.77
C TYR A 274 18.27 -2.09 -11.08
N PHE A 275 17.98 -0.85 -11.48
CA PHE A 275 17.17 -0.54 -12.66
C PHE A 275 18.00 -0.49 -13.94
N SER A 276 18.87 -1.49 -14.13
CA SER A 276 19.73 -1.63 -15.31
C SER A 276 19.20 -2.71 -16.27
N ASN A 277 18.97 -2.33 -17.52
CA ASN A 277 18.79 -3.29 -18.61
C ASN A 277 20.16 -3.82 -19.03
N LYS A 278 20.66 -4.82 -18.30
CA LYS A 278 22.02 -5.38 -18.49
C LYS A 278 22.31 -5.80 -19.93
N HIS A 279 21.32 -6.35 -20.63
CA HIS A 279 21.45 -6.77 -22.04
C HIS A 279 21.46 -5.60 -23.04
N ARG A 280 21.14 -4.38 -22.61
CA ARG A 280 21.27 -3.13 -23.39
C ARG A 280 22.45 -2.26 -22.94
N GLY A 281 23.00 -2.50 -21.76
CA GLY A 281 24.04 -1.66 -21.16
C GLY A 281 23.55 -0.26 -20.78
N GLU A 282 22.26 -0.10 -20.47
CA GLU A 282 21.67 1.19 -20.07
C GLU A 282 20.72 1.01 -18.87
N THR A 283 20.57 2.04 -18.04
CA THR A 283 19.52 2.11 -17.03
C THR A 283 18.16 2.37 -17.66
N ARG A 284 17.09 1.97 -16.94
CA ARG A 284 15.70 2.19 -17.35
C ARG A 284 15.39 3.69 -17.46
N GLY A 285 15.91 4.47 -16.50
CA GLY A 285 15.68 5.90 -16.35
C GLY A 285 16.83 6.59 -15.61
N VAL A 286 16.58 7.81 -15.12
CA VAL A 286 17.58 8.66 -14.45
C VAL A 286 17.73 8.35 -12.95
N GLY A 287 17.20 7.21 -12.52
CA GLY A 287 17.31 6.72 -11.15
C GLY A 287 16.40 7.45 -10.16
N GLY A 288 16.83 7.43 -8.91
CA GLY A 288 16.10 7.92 -7.74
C GLY A 288 16.72 7.26 -6.50
N ILE A 289 15.93 6.57 -5.69
CA ILE A 289 16.45 5.72 -4.60
C ILE A 289 15.87 4.32 -4.69
N PHE A 290 16.66 3.33 -4.27
CA PHE A 290 16.24 1.95 -4.06
C PHE A 290 16.91 1.38 -2.81
N PHE A 291 16.14 0.67 -2.00
CA PHE A 291 16.61 -0.06 -0.84
C PHE A 291 15.77 -1.32 -0.63
N ASP A 292 16.41 -2.34 -0.09
CA ASP A 292 15.83 -3.63 0.24
C ASP A 292 16.51 -4.15 1.50
N ASP A 293 15.87 -5.10 2.19
CA ASP A 293 16.39 -5.71 3.42
C ASP A 293 16.89 -4.67 4.45
N LEU A 294 16.22 -3.52 4.55
CA LEU A 294 16.63 -2.44 5.44
C LEU A 294 16.18 -2.74 6.88
N GLU A 295 17.13 -3.24 7.67
CA GLU A 295 17.03 -3.51 9.11
C GLU A 295 18.28 -3.05 9.90
N GLU A 296 19.25 -2.42 9.23
CA GLU A 296 20.62 -2.19 9.72
C GLU A 296 20.71 -1.26 10.94
N GLY A 297 20.75 -1.83 12.14
CA GLY A 297 21.22 -1.16 13.38
C GLY A 297 20.35 -0.02 13.89
N LYS A 298 19.21 0.27 13.24
CA LYS A 298 18.20 1.22 13.70
C LYS A 298 16.97 0.47 14.19
N ASP A 299 16.29 1.03 15.18
CA ASP A 299 15.01 0.46 15.61
C ASP A 299 13.94 0.60 14.50
N GLN A 300 12.91 -0.23 14.63
CA GLN A 300 11.81 -0.34 13.69
C GLN A 300 11.05 0.98 13.49
N GLU A 301 10.98 1.83 14.52
CA GLU A 301 10.26 3.11 14.49
C GLU A 301 10.98 4.14 13.61
N ASN A 302 12.30 4.23 13.74
CA ASN A 302 13.12 5.13 12.93
C ASN A 302 13.06 4.74 11.44
N LEU A 303 13.09 3.44 11.12
CA LEU A 303 12.96 2.98 9.74
C LEU A 303 11.54 3.16 9.19
N PHE A 304 10.51 3.03 10.03
CA PHE A 304 9.15 3.38 9.64
C PHE A 304 9.02 4.88 9.35
N ALA A 305 9.56 5.75 10.20
CA ALA A 305 9.56 7.20 9.98
C ALA A 305 10.31 7.60 8.68
N PHE A 306 11.41 6.89 8.38
CA PHE A 306 12.13 7.03 7.11
C PHE A 306 11.24 6.65 5.91
N ALA A 307 10.64 5.45 5.94
CA ALA A 307 9.73 5.00 4.88
C ALA A 307 8.55 5.97 4.69
N GLN A 308 8.00 6.51 5.79
CA GLN A 308 6.95 7.51 5.74
C GLN A 308 7.39 8.80 5.05
N SER A 309 8.58 9.29 5.39
CA SER A 309 9.14 10.52 4.82
C SER A 309 9.40 10.37 3.32
N CYS A 310 9.96 9.23 2.91
CA CYS A 310 10.25 8.96 1.51
C CYS A 310 8.98 8.72 0.67
N LEU A 311 7.94 8.08 1.21
CA LEU A 311 6.65 7.95 0.51
C LEU A 311 5.96 9.31 0.37
N LYS A 312 5.93 10.13 1.43
CA LYS A 312 5.34 11.49 1.39
C LYS A 312 6.09 12.43 0.44
N ALA A 313 7.38 12.21 0.21
CA ALA A 313 8.19 12.99 -0.74
C ALA A 313 7.81 12.77 -2.22
N PHE A 314 7.01 11.74 -2.54
CA PHE A 314 6.61 11.44 -3.91
C PHE A 314 5.81 12.56 -4.58
N LEU A 315 4.75 13.06 -3.94
CA LEU A 315 3.89 14.08 -4.57
C LEU A 315 4.68 15.39 -4.80
N PRO A 316 5.46 15.90 -3.83
CA PRO A 316 6.33 17.05 -4.06
C PRO A 316 7.41 16.82 -5.12
N SER A 317 7.93 15.59 -5.28
CA SER A 317 8.98 15.29 -6.26
C SER A 317 8.43 15.17 -7.68
N TYR A 318 7.17 14.73 -7.85
CA TYR A 318 6.62 14.40 -9.17
C TYR A 318 5.55 15.40 -9.68
N LEU A 319 4.67 15.93 -8.83
CA LEU A 319 3.60 16.82 -9.29
C LEU A 319 4.09 18.11 -9.95
N PRO A 320 5.17 18.78 -9.48
CA PRO A 320 5.70 19.94 -10.17
C PRO A 320 6.19 19.61 -11.59
N ILE A 321 6.79 18.43 -11.76
CA ILE A 321 7.26 17.94 -13.07
C ILE A 321 6.06 17.69 -13.98
N ILE A 322 5.07 16.90 -13.54
CA ILE A 322 3.94 16.55 -14.40
C ILE A 322 3.17 17.80 -14.85
N ASN A 323 2.95 18.77 -13.94
CA ASN A 323 2.25 20.01 -14.26
C ASN A 323 3.01 20.89 -15.26
N LYS A 324 4.35 20.85 -15.24
CA LYS A 324 5.18 21.58 -16.21
C LYS A 324 5.20 20.92 -17.59
N ARG A 325 5.10 19.58 -17.65
CA ARG A 325 5.35 18.81 -18.88
C ARG A 325 4.10 18.33 -19.60
N LYS A 326 2.99 18.09 -18.89
CA LYS A 326 1.79 17.41 -19.44
C LYS A 326 1.18 18.10 -20.66
N ASP A 327 1.26 19.44 -20.73
CA ASP A 327 0.64 20.24 -21.80
C ASP A 327 1.63 20.71 -22.89
N MET A 328 2.90 20.26 -22.83
CA MET A 328 3.90 20.66 -23.83
C MET A 328 3.53 20.09 -25.22
N PRO A 329 3.68 20.86 -26.31
CA PRO A 329 3.49 20.32 -27.65
C PRO A 329 4.54 19.24 -27.93
N TYR A 330 4.16 18.23 -28.71
CA TYR A 330 5.05 17.18 -29.18
C TYR A 330 4.70 16.77 -30.61
N THR A 331 5.66 16.15 -31.27
CA THR A 331 5.56 15.62 -32.63
C THR A 331 5.34 14.11 -32.62
N GLU A 332 4.89 13.54 -33.75
CA GLU A 332 4.79 12.09 -33.90
C GLU A 332 6.14 11.38 -33.71
N LYS A 333 7.26 11.97 -34.16
CA LYS A 333 8.61 11.42 -33.93
C LYS A 333 8.93 11.31 -32.42
N GLU A 334 8.53 12.31 -31.64
CA GLU A 334 8.73 12.31 -30.19
C GLU A 334 7.83 11.28 -29.48
N LYS A 335 6.61 11.07 -29.99
CA LYS A 335 5.71 10.02 -29.52
C LYS A 335 6.25 8.63 -29.86
N GLU A 336 6.77 8.41 -31.06
CA GLU A 336 7.44 7.16 -31.45
C GLU A 336 8.63 6.85 -30.55
N TRP A 337 9.46 7.84 -30.22
CA TRP A 337 10.56 7.66 -29.29
C TRP A 337 10.09 7.24 -27.90
N GLN A 338 9.02 7.84 -27.37
CA GLN A 338 8.40 7.40 -26.12
C GLN A 338 8.00 5.92 -26.18
N GLN A 339 7.45 5.44 -27.31
CA GLN A 339 7.08 4.03 -27.46
C GLN A 339 8.31 3.10 -27.41
N ILE A 340 9.43 3.52 -28.00
CA ILE A 340 10.70 2.78 -27.93
C ILE A 340 11.23 2.75 -26.48
N ARG A 341 11.19 3.88 -25.77
CA ARG A 341 11.59 3.95 -24.35
C ARG A 341 10.67 3.10 -23.45
N ARG A 342 9.37 3.06 -23.72
CA ARG A 342 8.43 2.16 -23.03
C ARG A 342 8.70 0.69 -23.34
N GLY A 343 9.19 0.36 -24.53
CA GLY A 343 9.71 -0.98 -24.84
C GLY A 343 10.85 -1.38 -23.89
N ARG A 344 11.77 -0.46 -23.58
CA ARG A 344 12.83 -0.68 -22.58
C ARG A 344 12.32 -0.84 -21.16
N TYR A 345 11.23 -0.16 -20.81
CA TYR A 345 10.54 -0.32 -19.53
C TYR A 345 9.96 -1.74 -19.40
N VAL A 346 9.30 -2.22 -20.45
CA VAL A 346 8.75 -3.60 -20.52
C VAL A 346 9.86 -4.64 -20.47
N GLU A 347 10.97 -4.45 -21.22
CA GLU A 347 12.15 -5.32 -21.15
C GLU A 347 12.66 -5.47 -19.72
N PHE A 348 12.76 -4.37 -18.96
CA PHE A 348 13.20 -4.43 -17.57
C PHE A 348 12.23 -5.23 -16.70
N ASN A 349 10.94 -4.88 -16.74
CA ASN A 349 9.94 -5.47 -15.85
C ASN A 349 9.76 -6.98 -16.09
N LEU A 350 9.87 -7.44 -17.32
CA LEU A 350 9.68 -8.87 -17.64
C LEU A 350 10.95 -9.71 -17.52
N VAL A 351 12.14 -9.11 -17.66
CA VAL A 351 13.42 -9.86 -17.68
C VAL A 351 14.18 -9.75 -16.35
N HIS A 352 14.21 -8.57 -15.74
CA HIS A 352 15.12 -8.27 -14.63
C HIS A 352 14.41 -8.01 -13.30
N ASP A 353 13.17 -7.53 -13.32
CA ASP A 353 12.49 -7.13 -12.09
C ASP A 353 12.13 -8.33 -11.20
N ARG A 354 12.77 -8.38 -10.02
CA ARG A 354 12.56 -9.45 -9.04
C ARG A 354 11.12 -9.48 -8.55
N GLY A 355 10.49 -8.33 -8.37
CA GLY A 355 9.11 -8.21 -7.87
C GLY A 355 8.10 -8.82 -8.83
N THR A 356 8.19 -8.46 -10.12
CA THR A 356 7.33 -9.01 -11.17
C THR A 356 7.52 -10.51 -11.33
N ALA A 357 8.77 -10.98 -11.40
CA ALA A 357 9.07 -12.41 -11.51
C ALA A 357 8.53 -13.19 -10.30
N PHE A 358 8.74 -12.71 -9.07
CA PHE A 358 8.22 -13.34 -7.86
C PHE A 358 6.68 -13.40 -7.88
N GLY A 359 6.02 -12.28 -8.20
CA GLY A 359 4.56 -12.20 -8.26
C GLY A 359 3.96 -13.19 -9.25
N LEU A 360 4.49 -13.28 -10.47
CA LEU A 360 3.98 -14.17 -11.51
C LEU A 360 4.20 -15.67 -11.21
N ASN A 361 5.25 -15.99 -10.45
CA ASN A 361 5.55 -17.36 -10.04
C ASN A 361 4.87 -17.75 -8.71
N THR A 362 4.19 -16.82 -8.03
CA THR A 362 3.49 -17.11 -6.78
C THR A 362 2.07 -17.61 -7.08
N PRO A 363 1.68 -18.80 -6.60
CA PRO A 363 0.33 -19.32 -6.78
C PRO A 363 -0.74 -18.34 -6.26
N SER A 364 -1.82 -18.21 -7.03
CA SER A 364 -2.98 -17.36 -6.70
C SER A 364 -2.65 -15.86 -6.56
N ALA A 365 -1.51 -15.41 -7.10
CA ALA A 365 -1.24 -13.98 -7.21
C ALA A 365 -2.17 -13.33 -8.25
N ARG A 366 -2.65 -12.12 -7.95
CA ARG A 366 -3.51 -11.37 -8.88
C ARG A 366 -2.67 -10.79 -10.01
N VAL A 367 -2.59 -11.52 -11.12
CA VAL A 367 -1.78 -11.18 -12.31
C VAL A 367 -2.04 -9.75 -12.80
N GLU A 368 -3.29 -9.33 -12.84
CA GLU A 368 -3.67 -7.96 -13.24
C GLU A 368 -3.08 -6.86 -12.33
N SER A 369 -2.87 -7.16 -11.03
CA SER A 369 -2.21 -6.22 -10.13
C SER A 369 -0.70 -6.11 -10.40
N ILE A 370 -0.08 -7.20 -10.86
CA ILE A 370 1.35 -7.27 -11.15
C ILE A 370 1.66 -6.59 -12.50
N LEU A 371 0.89 -6.93 -13.53
CA LEU A 371 1.06 -6.39 -14.89
C LEU A 371 0.48 -4.98 -15.07
N MET A 372 -0.10 -4.40 -14.01
CA MET A 372 -0.47 -2.98 -13.96
C MET A 372 0.72 -2.08 -14.35
N SER A 373 1.95 -2.49 -14.00
CA SER A 373 3.19 -1.78 -14.29
C SER A 373 3.53 -1.65 -15.78
N LEU A 374 2.89 -2.43 -16.66
CA LEU A 374 3.15 -2.35 -18.10
C LEU A 374 2.39 -1.17 -18.71
N PRO A 375 3.01 -0.40 -19.64
CA PRO A 375 2.32 0.68 -20.35
C PRO A 375 1.21 0.12 -21.25
N LEU A 376 0.27 0.97 -21.65
CA LEU A 376 -0.80 0.58 -22.58
C LEU A 376 -0.23 0.27 -23.97
N THR A 377 0.79 1.01 -24.40
CA THR A 377 1.49 0.83 -25.68
C THR A 377 3.01 0.87 -25.50
N ALA A 378 3.72 0.09 -26.33
CA ALA A 378 5.17 0.07 -26.45
C ALA A 378 5.57 -0.35 -27.87
N SER A 379 6.82 -0.11 -28.27
CA SER A 379 7.32 -0.49 -29.60
C SER A 379 8.76 -0.99 -29.57
N TRP A 380 9.06 -1.94 -30.45
CA TRP A 380 10.40 -2.47 -30.71
C TRP A 380 10.74 -2.30 -32.17
N ARG A 381 11.81 -1.54 -32.45
CA ARG A 381 12.36 -1.38 -33.80
C ARG A 381 13.69 -2.11 -33.88
N TYR A 382 13.86 -2.93 -34.92
CA TYR A 382 15.07 -3.70 -35.14
C TYR A 382 16.27 -2.75 -35.34
N MET A 383 17.34 -2.95 -34.57
CA MET A 383 18.59 -2.17 -34.65
C MET A 383 18.38 -0.63 -34.60
N TYR A 384 17.37 -0.16 -33.87
CA TYR A 384 17.12 1.28 -33.75
C TYR A 384 18.19 1.96 -32.90
N GLU A 385 18.81 2.99 -33.49
CA GLU A 385 19.70 3.94 -32.81
C GLU A 385 19.17 5.36 -33.00
N PRO A 386 19.19 6.20 -31.96
CA PRO A 386 18.78 7.60 -32.11
C PRO A 386 19.77 8.37 -32.99
N GLU A 387 19.30 9.46 -33.59
CA GLU A 387 20.10 10.32 -34.46
C GLU A 387 21.24 10.98 -33.67
N LYS A 388 22.44 11.07 -34.25
CA LYS A 388 23.59 11.67 -33.57
C LYS A 388 23.33 13.15 -33.24
N GLY A 389 23.65 13.55 -32.01
CA GLY A 389 23.43 14.92 -31.51
C GLY A 389 21.97 15.25 -31.19
N SER A 390 21.05 14.29 -31.31
CA SER A 390 19.64 14.46 -30.96
C SER A 390 19.40 14.47 -29.44
N ARG A 391 18.19 14.89 -29.02
CA ARG A 391 17.78 14.85 -27.61
C ARG A 391 17.61 13.40 -27.13
N GLU A 392 17.25 12.50 -28.02
CA GLU A 392 17.11 11.07 -27.81
C GLU A 392 18.47 10.42 -27.52
N GLN A 393 19.49 10.75 -28.31
CA GLN A 393 20.87 10.28 -28.06
C GLN A 393 21.38 10.81 -26.72
N ARG A 394 21.13 12.10 -26.42
CA ARG A 394 21.52 12.70 -25.13
C ARG A 394 20.94 11.94 -23.93
N LEU A 395 19.68 11.50 -24.00
CA LEU A 395 19.12 10.66 -22.95
C LEU A 395 19.87 9.33 -22.85
N VAL A 396 20.04 8.61 -23.97
CA VAL A 396 20.70 7.30 -23.99
C VAL A 396 22.11 7.36 -23.39
N ASP A 397 22.87 8.40 -23.68
CA ASP A 397 24.22 8.58 -23.11
C ASP A 397 24.19 8.66 -21.58
N VAL A 398 23.21 9.40 -21.02
CA VAL A 398 23.00 9.48 -19.56
C VAL A 398 22.54 8.15 -18.97
N LEU A 399 21.76 7.36 -19.71
CA LEU A 399 21.31 6.05 -19.23
C LEU A 399 22.43 5.00 -19.27
N LYS A 400 23.37 5.10 -20.21
CA LYS A 400 24.57 4.24 -20.26
C LYS A 400 25.56 4.59 -19.15
N GLU A 401 25.66 5.87 -18.82
CA GLU A 401 26.55 6.40 -17.79
C GLU A 401 25.75 7.25 -16.79
N PRO A 402 25.11 6.61 -15.79
CA PRO A 402 24.35 7.33 -14.76
C PRO A 402 25.18 8.42 -14.10
N ARG A 403 24.55 9.56 -13.83
CA ARG A 403 25.20 10.78 -13.32
C ARG A 403 24.70 11.11 -11.92
N GLU A 404 25.45 11.94 -11.21
CA GLU A 404 24.97 12.59 -10.00
C GLU A 404 24.13 13.83 -10.37
N TRP A 405 22.98 13.98 -9.73
CA TRP A 405 22.05 15.08 -10.00
C TRP A 405 22.07 16.17 -8.92
N VAL A 406 22.50 15.85 -7.69
CA VAL A 406 22.46 16.74 -6.50
C VAL A 406 23.62 16.53 -5.56
#